data_AF-A0A1G2XPF3-F1
#
_entry.id   AF-A0A1G2XPF3-F1
#
_cell.length_a   1.000
_cell.length_b   1.000
_cell.length_c   1.000
_cell.angle_alpha   90.00
_cell.angle_beta   90.00
_cell.angle_gamma   90.00
#
_symmetry.space_group_name_H-M   'P 1'
#
loop_
_entity.id
_entity.type
_entity.pdbx_description
1 polymer ?
#
loop_
_entity_poly.entity_id
_entity_poly.type
_entity_poly.pdbx_seq_one_letter_code
_entity_poly.pdbx_strand_id
1 'polypeptide(L)' 'MVKITEEIMEKFIAIGLADEDEVAMVVNFQEAGMLTRNSGLVVRTIDGSEFQITIVQSR' A
#
# COMPACT_ATOMS: atom_id res chain seq x y z
N MET A 1 -7.71 9.36 22.29
CA MET A 1 -6.78 8.45 21.60
C MET A 1 -7.14 8.44 20.13
N VAL A 2 -6.19 8.68 19.23
CA VAL A 2 -6.42 8.51 17.79
C VAL A 2 -6.41 7.01 17.50
N LYS A 3 -7.50 6.49 16.93
CA LYS A 3 -7.57 5.08 16.48
C LYS A 3 -6.83 4.99 15.15
N ILE A 4 -5.80 4.14 15.10
CA ILE A 4 -5.13 3.81 13.84
C ILE A 4 -6.05 2.87 13.05
N THR A 5 -6.44 3.31 11.85
CA THR A 5 -7.23 2.54 10.88
C THR A 5 -6.33 1.96 9.81
N GLU A 6 -6.85 1.02 9.02
CA GLU A 6 -6.18 0.45 7.86
C GLU A 6 -5.81 1.52 6.82
N GLU A 7 -6.68 2.51 6.60
CA GLU A 7 -6.39 3.65 5.70
C GLU A 7 -5.22 4.51 6.21
N ILE A 8 -5.12 4.71 7.52
CA ILE A 8 -3.99 5.43 8.12
C ILE A 8 -2.71 4.60 7.97
N MET A 9 -2.78 3.28 8.20
CA MET A 9 -1.63 2.38 7.98
C MET A 9 -1.21 2.34 6.52
N GLU A 10 -2.15 2.34 5.58
CA GLU A 10 -1.88 2.39 4.14
C GLU A 10 -1.01 3.60 3.80
N LYS A 11 -1.39 4.79 4.30
CA LYS A 11 -0.62 6.02 4.09
C LYS A 11 0.78 5.94 4.69
N PHE A 12 0.93 5.39 5.90
CA PHE A 12 2.25 5.22 6.51
C PHE A 12 3.17 4.30 5.70
N ILE A 13 2.64 3.16 5.23
CA ILE A 13 3.41 2.22 4.42
C ILE A 13 3.75 2.84 3.06
N ALA A 14 2.80 3.53 2.42
CA ALA A 14 3.02 4.18 1.14
C ALA A 14 4.13 5.24 1.21
N ILE A 15 4.13 6.06 2.27
CA ILE A 15 5.19 7.05 2.50
C ILE A 15 6.54 6.35 2.69
N GLY A 16 6.61 5.31 3.52
CA GLY A 16 7.85 4.59 3.76
C GLY A 16 8.43 3.92 2.52
N LEU A 17 7.56 3.41 1.62
CA LEU A 17 8.00 2.77 0.38
C LEU A 17 8.34 3.76 -0.74
N ALA A 18 7.77 4.97 -0.72
CA ALA A 18 8.04 5.98 -1.75
C ALA A 18 9.49 6.51 -1.71
N ASP A 19 10.17 6.36 -0.57
CA ASP A 19 11.56 6.80 -0.36
C ASP A 19 12.59 5.70 -0.66
N GLU A 20 12.17 4.48 -1.04
CA GLU A 20 13.07 3.36 -1.32
C GLU A 20 13.54 3.34 -2.79
N ASP A 21 14.86 3.32 -3.01
CA ASP A 21 15.48 3.37 -4.35
C ASP A 21 15.07 2.20 -5.28
N GLU A 22 14.70 1.05 -4.71
CA GLU A 22 14.27 -0.14 -5.47
C GLU A 22 12.78 -0.11 -5.85
N VAL A 23 12.01 0.86 -5.34
CA VAL A 23 10.57 0.99 -5.58
C VAL A 23 10.32 2.00 -6.71
N ALA A 24 9.71 1.54 -7.79
CA ALA A 24 9.38 2.37 -8.94
C ALA A 24 8.01 3.05 -8.81
N MET A 25 7.06 2.41 -8.12
CA MET A 25 5.70 2.92 -7.98
C MET A 25 5.01 2.31 -6.76
N VAL A 26 4.26 3.14 -6.05
CA VAL A 26 3.33 2.73 -4.99
C VAL A 26 2.00 3.45 -5.25
N VAL A 27 0.92 2.68 -5.40
CA VAL A 27 -0.44 3.20 -5.56
C VAL A 27 -1.39 2.39 -4.70
N ASN A 28 -2.46 3.02 -4.20
CA ASN A 28 -3.46 2.26 -3.45
C ASN A 28 -4.34 1.40 -4.36
N PHE A 29 -5.07 0.45 -3.77
CA PHE A 29 -5.96 -0.45 -4.49
C PHE A 29 -7.04 0.28 -5.31
N GLN A 30 -7.54 1.42 -4.84
CA GLN A 30 -8.52 2.22 -5.57
C GLN A 30 -7.93 2.81 -6.85
N GLU A 31 -6.74 3.40 -6.77
CA GLU A 31 -5.99 3.97 -7.90
C GLU A 31 -5.56 2.89 -8.89
N ALA A 32 -5.20 1.70 -8.40
CA ALA A 32 -4.89 0.54 -9.21
C ALA A 32 -6.12 -0.12 -9.87
N GLY A 33 -7.35 0.35 -9.56
CA GLY A 33 -8.59 -0.21 -10.10
C GLY A 33 -8.93 -1.61 -9.58
N MET A 34 -8.44 -1.99 -8.39
CA MET A 34 -8.70 -3.29 -7.80
C MET A 34 -10.15 -3.41 -7.32
N LEU A 35 -10.82 -4.50 -7.69
CA LEU A 35 -12.17 -4.81 -7.23
C LEU A 35 -12.14 -5.52 -5.87
N THR A 36 -11.83 -4.77 -4.81
CA THR A 36 -11.75 -5.27 -3.42
C THR A 36 -12.31 -4.26 -2.42
N ARG A 37 -12.61 -4.73 -1.21
CA ARG A 37 -13.01 -3.87 -0.07
C ARG A 37 -11.88 -3.64 0.92
N ASN A 38 -10.73 -4.29 0.73
CA ASN A 38 -9.59 -4.12 1.61
C ASN A 38 -8.85 -2.82 1.28
N SER A 39 -8.24 -2.21 2.29
CA SER A 39 -7.16 -1.24 2.09
C SER A 39 -5.87 -1.97 1.71
N GLY A 40 -5.05 -1.35 0.89
CA GLY A 40 -3.82 -1.96 0.40
C GLY A 40 -3.17 -1.20 -0.73
N LEU A 41 -1.96 -1.65 -1.07
CA LEU A 41 -1.07 -1.03 -2.03
C LEU A 41 -0.69 -2.02 -3.12
N VAL A 42 -0.60 -1.54 -4.36
CA VAL A 42 0.17 -2.17 -5.42
C VAL A 42 1.54 -1.49 -5.46
N VAL A 43 2.59 -2.31 -5.36
CA VAL A 43 3.98 -1.87 -5.37
C VAL A 43 4.66 -2.48 -6.59
N ARG A 44 5.28 -1.65 -7.41
CA ARG A 44 6.12 -2.09 -8.52
C ARG A 44 7.56 -1.68 -8.25
N THR A 45 8.48 -2.63 -8.37
CA THR A 45 9.91 -2.43 -8.20
C THR A 45 10.57 -2.07 -9.54
N ILE A 46 11.81 -1.56 -9.47
CA ILE A 46 12.58 -1.15 -10.66
C ILE A 46 12.89 -2.33 -11.60
N ASP A 47 12.94 -3.55 -11.09
CA ASP A 47 13.14 -4.77 -11.89
C ASP A 47 11.85 -5.24 -12.60
N GLY A 48 10.74 -4.54 -12.39
CA GLY A 48 9.43 -4.85 -12.97
C GLY A 48 8.60 -5.84 -12.17
N SER A 49 9.10 -6.37 -11.04
CA SER A 49 8.30 -7.21 -10.15
C SER A 49 7.14 -6.39 -9.54
N GLU A 50 6.02 -7.04 -9.30
CA GLU A 50 4.81 -6.41 -8.76
C GLU A 50 4.27 -7.20 -7.57
N PHE A 51 3.94 -6.48 -6.51
CA PHE A 51 3.45 -7.05 -5.26
C PHE A 51 2.18 -6.32 -4.81
N GLN A 52 1.32 -7.06 -4.11
CA GLN A 52 0.15 -6.51 -3.43
C GLN A 52 0.35 -6.60 -1.93
N ILE A 53 0.19 -5.48 -1.24
CA ILE A 53 0.20 -5.41 0.22
C ILE A 53 -1.24 -5.18 0.67
N THR A 54 -1.86 -6.19 1.29
CA THR A 54 -3.20 -6.05 1.87
C THR A 54 -3.08 -5.73 3.35
N ILE A 55 -3.82 -4.72 3.81
CA ILE A 55 -3.77 -4.26 5.19
C ILE A 55 -5.04 -4.72 5.90
N VAL A 56 -4.86 -5.45 7.00
CA VAL A 56 -5.97 -5.99 7.81
C VAL A 56 -5.68 -5.69 9.27
N GLN A 57 -6.60 -4.99 9.96
CA GLN A 57 -6.51 -4.83 11.41
C GLN A 57 -6.82 -6.16 12.10
N SER A 58 -5.88 -6.64 12.92
CA SER A 58 -6.15 -7.77 13.83
C SER A 58 -7.19 -7.38 14.88
N ARG A 59 -7.91 -8.38 15.38
CA ARG A 59 -8.79 -8.26 16.56
C ARG A 59 -7.99 -7.98 17.82
#